data_AF-A0A7W1XRN4-F1
#
_entry.id   AF-A0A7W1XRN4-F1
#
_cell.length_a   1.000
_cell.length_b   1.000
_cell.length_c   1.000
_cell.angle_alpha   90.00
_cell.angle_beta   90.00
_cell.angle_gamma   90.00
#
_symmetry.space_group_name_H-M   'P 1'
#
loop_
_entity.id
_entity.type
_entity.pdbx_description
1 polymer ?
#
loop_
_entity_poly.entity_id
_entity_poly.type
_entity_poly.pdbx_seq_one_letter_code
_entity_poly.pdbx_strand_id
1 'polypeptide(L)' 'MLFKKRQPNPANEDAFMSFNFWLTLEEIEQLETVARDNQTDPAAVVQKIVKKTLAHWRQLEEGPVENK' A
#
# COMPACT_ATOMS: atom_id res chain seq x y z
N MET A 1 -38.47 -16.48 12.41
CA MET A 1 -37.67 -15.34 11.92
C MET A 1 -36.24 -15.83 11.70
N LEU A 2 -35.79 -15.84 10.45
CA LEU A 2 -34.44 -16.28 10.07
C LEU A 2 -33.43 -15.16 10.39
N PHE A 3 -32.58 -15.38 11.38
CA PHE A 3 -31.38 -14.57 11.58
C PHE A 3 -30.41 -14.85 10.43
N LYS A 4 -30.44 -13.98 9.40
CA LYS A 4 -29.37 -13.92 8.40
C LYS A 4 -28.08 -13.58 9.14
N LYS A 5 -27.24 -14.58 9.42
CA LYS A 5 -25.85 -14.39 9.81
C LYS A 5 -25.19 -13.59 8.68
N ARG A 6 -24.94 -12.29 8.91
CA ARG A 6 -24.02 -11.50 8.09
C ARG A 6 -22.70 -12.27 8.13
N GLN A 7 -22.31 -12.88 7.02
CA GLN A 7 -20.98 -13.43 6.92
C GLN A 7 -20.01 -12.24 7.04
N PRO A 8 -19.05 -12.27 7.99
CA PRO A 8 -18.03 -11.24 8.07
C PRO A 8 -17.28 -11.28 6.74
N ASN A 9 -17.27 -10.17 6.01
CA ASN A 9 -16.47 -10.06 4.80
C ASN A 9 -15.01 -9.92 5.25
N PRO A 10 -14.17 -10.96 5.14
CA PRO A 10 -12.81 -10.95 5.70
C PRO A 10 -11.92 -9.89 5.06
N ALA A 11 -12.32 -9.35 3.90
CA ALA A 11 -11.63 -8.27 3.20
C ALA A 11 -11.73 -6.91 3.90
N ASN A 12 -12.55 -6.78 4.95
CA ASN A 12 -12.80 -5.51 5.65
C ASN A 12 -12.27 -5.50 7.10
N GLU A 13 -11.49 -6.52 7.49
CA GLU A 13 -10.76 -6.54 8.75
C GLU A 13 -9.37 -5.93 8.54
N ASP A 14 -8.95 -5.05 9.46
CA ASP A 14 -7.63 -4.42 9.42
C ASP A 14 -6.54 -5.50 9.56
N ALA A 15 -5.94 -5.88 8.44
CA ALA A 15 -4.79 -6.78 8.41
C ALA A 15 -3.49 -5.98 8.38
N PHE A 16 -2.71 -6.05 9.46
CA PHE A 16 -1.36 -5.50 9.50
C PHE A 16 -0.36 -6.52 8.96
N MET A 17 0.49 -6.08 8.03
CA MET A 17 1.60 -6.87 7.49
C MET A 17 2.89 -6.06 7.55
N SER A 18 3.98 -6.70 7.99
CA SER A 18 5.33 -6.12 8.03
C SER A 18 6.24 -6.79 7.00
N PHE A 19 7.04 -5.99 6.30
CA PHE A 19 8.05 -6.45 5.35
C PHE A 19 9.40 -5.84 5.68
N ASN A 20 10.47 -6.59 5.44
CA ASN A 20 11.83 -6.09 5.55
C ASN A 20 12.36 -5.76 4.15
N PHE A 21 12.94 -4.56 4.01
CA PHE A 21 13.57 -4.12 2.77
C PHE A 21 15.07 -4.00 2.98
N TRP A 22 15.83 -4.57 2.06
CA TRP A 22 17.27 -4.33 1.99
C TRP A 22 17.50 -3.16 1.04
N LEU A 23 18.06 -2.09 1.57
CA LEU A 23 18.34 -0.85 0.85
C LEU A 23 19.82 -0.51 0.98
N THR A 24 20.34 0.17 -0.02
CA THR A 24 21.64 0.80 0.05
C THR A 24 21.61 2.02 0.98
N LEU A 25 22.79 2.46 1.44
CA LEU A 25 22.89 3.66 2.28
C LEU A 25 22.39 4.91 1.55
N GLU A 26 22.61 5.00 0.24
CA GLU A 26 22.13 6.10 -0.59
C GLU A 26 20.60 6.16 -0.63
N GLU A 27 19.93 5.01 -0.84
CA GLU A 27 18.47 4.92 -0.83
C GLU A 27 17.88 5.29 0.54
N ILE A 28 18.55 4.91 1.63
CA ILE A 28 18.16 5.29 2.99
C ILE A 28 18.25 6.81 3.17
N GLU A 29 19.35 7.45 2.75
CA GLU A 29 19.52 8.90 2.85
C GLU A 29 18.46 9.67 2.04
N GLN A 30 18.12 9.18 0.85
CA GLN A 30 17.05 9.75 0.03
C GLN A 30 15.69 9.64 0.74
N LEU A 31 15.36 8.48 1.30
CA LEU A 31 14.13 8.28 2.07
C LEU A 31 14.05 9.19 3.29
N GLU A 32 15.14 9.31 4.05
CA GLU A 32 15.21 10.18 5.22
C GLU A 32 15.07 11.66 4.85
N THR A 33 15.65 12.07 3.71
CA THR A 33 15.52 13.44 3.22
C THR A 33 14.07 13.76 2.86
N VAL A 34 13.41 12.88 2.10
CA VAL A 34 11.97 13.03 1.79
C VAL A 34 11.13 13.04 3.07
N ALA A 35 11.45 12.18 4.03
CA ALA A 35 10.76 12.11 5.31
C ALA A 35 10.87 13.43 6.09
N ARG A 36 12.09 14.01 6.17
CA ARG A 36 12.35 15.32 6.79
C ARG A 36 11.58 16.44 6.10
N ASP A 37 11.64 16.51 4.78
CA ASP A 37 10.98 17.58 3.99
C ASP A 37 9.46 17.57 4.17
N ASN A 38 8.89 16.40 4.40
CA ASN A 38 7.45 16.22 4.60
C ASN A 38 7.03 16.15 6.09
N GLN A 39 7.98 16.27 7.03
CA GLN A 39 7.75 16.10 8.48
C GLN A 39 7.05 14.77 8.82
N THR A 40 7.50 13.68 8.20
CA THR A 40 6.94 12.33 8.38
C THR A 40 8.01 11.32 8.79
N ASP A 41 7.59 10.13 9.20
CA ASP A 41 8.49 9.00 9.45
C ASP A 41 8.95 8.35 8.12
N PRO A 42 10.22 7.95 7.97
CA PRO A 42 10.71 7.21 6.80
C PRO A 42 9.87 5.97 6.44
N ALA A 43 9.36 5.23 7.44
CA ALA A 43 8.48 4.08 7.21
C ALA A 43 7.14 4.49 6.57
N ALA A 44 6.61 5.67 6.90
CA ALA A 44 5.41 6.21 6.28
C ALA A 44 5.65 6.59 4.81
N VAL A 45 6.86 7.08 4.48
CA VAL A 45 7.28 7.34 3.10
C VAL A 45 7.31 6.03 2.31
N VAL A 46 7.96 4.98 2.84
CA VAL A 46 7.99 3.65 2.22
C VAL A 46 6.58 3.09 2.02
N GLN A 47 5.72 3.18 3.04
CA GLN A 47 4.34 2.72 2.95
C GLN A 47 3.57 3.45 1.84
N LYS A 48 3.78 4.77 1.69
CA LYS A 48 3.15 5.57 0.63
C LYS A 48 3.64 5.15 -0.76
N ILE A 49 4.93 4.89 -0.91
CA ILE A 49 5.52 4.38 -2.17
C ILE A 49 4.90 3.02 -2.51
N VAL A 50 4.91 2.06 -1.59
CA VAL A 50 4.33 0.72 -1.80
C VAL A 50 2.85 0.81 -2.17
N LYS A 51 2.05 1.62 -1.46
CA LYS A 51 0.62 1.81 -1.78
C LYS A 51 0.42 2.35 -3.19
N LYS A 52 1.21 3.34 -3.62
CA LYS A 52 1.13 3.92 -4.97
C LYS A 52 1.50 2.90 -6.03
N THR A 53 2.57 2.14 -5.83
CA THR A 53 3.02 1.11 -6.77
C THR A 53 1.98 0.01 -6.93
N LEU A 54 1.39 -0.47 -5.82
CA LEU A 54 0.33 -1.48 -5.86
C LEU A 54 -0.93 -0.96 -6.59
N ALA A 55 -1.32 0.29 -6.35
CA ALA A 55 -2.46 0.89 -7.05
C ALA A 55 -2.19 1.00 -8.56
N HIS A 56 -0.97 1.39 -8.95
CA HIS A 56 -0.57 1.45 -10.35
C HIS A 56 -0.61 0.07 -11.02
N TRP A 57 -0.10 -0.97 -10.35
CA TRP A 57 -0.14 -2.34 -10.90
C TRP A 57 -1.56 -2.85 -11.07
N ARG A 58 -2.46 -2.60 -10.12
CA ARG A 58 -3.89 -2.95 -10.26
C ARG A 58 -4.53 -2.29 -11.49
N GLN A 59 -4.22 -1.02 -11.74
CA GLN A 59 -4.72 -0.31 -12.92
C GLN A 59 -4.20 -0.89 -14.23
N LEU A 60 -2.96 -1.40 -14.25
CA LEU A 60 -2.40 -2.07 -15.42
C LEU A 60 -3.03 -3.46 -15.64
N GLU A 61 -3.33 -4.19 -14.57
CA GLU A 61 -3.99 -5.50 -14.61
C GLU A 61 -5.46 -5.40 -15.05
N GLU A 62 -6.16 -4.32 -14.69
CA GLU A 62 -7.57 -4.10 -15.07
C GLU A 62 -7.75 -3.81 -16.57
N GLY A 63 -6.68 -3.46 -17.30
CA GLY A 63 -6.68 -3.24 -18.75
C GLY A 63 -7.64 -2.12 -19.22
N PRO A 64 -7.52 -1.63 -20.47
CA PRO A 64 -8.55 -0.78 -21.03
C PRO A 64 -9.83 -1.62 -21.14
N VAL A 65 -10.91 -1.17 -20.50
CA VAL A 65 -12.27 -1.67 -20.80
C VAL A 65 -12.52 -1.31 -22.27
N GLU A 66 -12.24 -2.24 -23.19
CA GLU A 66 -12.70 -2.17 -24.56
C GLU A 66 -14.23 -2.16 -24.51
N ASN A 67 -14.81 -0.96 -24.60
CA ASN A 67 -16.21 -0.78 -24.90
C ASN A 67 -16.43 -1.34 -26.31
N LYS A 68 -16.99 -2.56 -26.36
CA LYS A 68 -17.57 -3.15 -27.57
C LYS A 68 -18.75 -2.32 -28.07
#